data_AF-A0A3B9WSK3-F1
#
_entry.id   AF-A0A3B9WSK3-F1
#
_cell.length_a   1.000
_cell.length_b   1.000
_cell.length_c   1.000
_cell.angle_alpha   90.00
_cell.angle_beta   90.00
_cell.angle_gamma   90.00
#
_symmetry.space_group_name_H-M   'P 1'
#
loop_
_entity.id
_entity.type
_entity.pdbx_description
1 polymer ?
#
loop_
_entity_poly.entity_id
_entity_poly.type
_entity_poly.pdbx_seq_one_letter_code
_entity_poly.pdbx_strand_id
1 'polypeptide(L)'
;MAKVLIVMGSDSDLPVMSKAADIMEKFGVEYDMTIISAHREPDVFYECAVNAEKNGYRIIIAGAGMAAHLPGMFAAVFPLPVIGIPMYTKALGGRDSLYSIVQMPSGIP
;
A
#
# COMPACT_ATOMS: atom_id res chain seq x y z
N MET A 1 17.83 2.23 -9.95
CA MET A 1 17.99 1.13 -8.97
C MET A 1 16.60 0.58 -8.66
N ALA A 2 16.46 -0.55 -7.98
CA ALA A 2 15.14 -1.06 -7.61
C ALA A 2 14.55 -0.16 -6.50
N LYS A 3 13.35 0.39 -6.73
CA LYS A 3 12.70 1.36 -5.85
C LYS A 3 11.43 0.77 -5.20
N VAL A 4 11.13 1.13 -3.95
CA VAL A 4 9.91 0.73 -3.25
C VAL A 4 8.96 1.92 -3.15
N LEU A 5 7.67 1.72 -3.41
CA LEU A 5 6.64 2.72 -3.11
C LEU A 5 5.94 2.36 -1.80
N ILE A 6 6.08 3.22 -0.80
CA ILE A 6 5.32 3.15 0.45
C ILE A 6 4.11 4.07 0.33
N VAL A 7 2.90 3.52 0.44
CA VAL A 7 1.66 4.28 0.21
C VAL A 7 0.63 4.01 1.29
N MET A 8 -0.12 5.03 1.68
CA MET A 8 -1.15 4.91 2.70
C MET A 8 -2.36 5.77 2.39
N GLY A 9 -3.52 5.38 2.94
CA GLY A 9 -4.79 6.07 2.65
C GLY A 9 -4.99 7.38 3.42
N SER A 10 -4.27 7.59 4.53
CA SER A 10 -4.35 8.79 5.35
C SER A 10 -3.03 9.10 6.06
N ASP A 11 -2.82 10.38 6.37
CA ASP A 11 -1.78 10.87 7.28
C ASP A 11 -1.79 10.20 8.67
N SER A 12 -2.95 9.81 9.18
CA SER A 12 -3.07 9.07 10.44
C SER A 12 -2.33 7.72 10.45
N ASP A 13 -2.04 7.17 9.26
CA ASP A 13 -1.32 5.89 9.11
C ASP A 13 0.21 6.07 9.14
N LEU A 14 0.71 7.31 9.02
CA LEU A 14 2.14 7.63 8.98
C LEU A 14 2.94 7.01 10.13
N PRO A 15 2.51 7.06 11.41
CA PRO A 15 3.30 6.49 12.51
C PRO A 15 3.52 4.97 12.40
N VAL A 16 2.67 4.27 11.65
CA VAL A 16 2.82 2.83 11.38
C VAL A 16 3.66 2.63 10.12
N MET A 17 3.34 3.36 9.05
CA MET A 17 3.98 3.16 7.74
C MET A 17 5.41 3.69 7.68
N SER A 18 5.79 4.68 8.50
CA SER A 18 7.18 5.16 8.58
C SER A 18 8.16 4.06 9.02
N LYS A 19 7.68 3.06 9.76
CA LYS A 19 8.50 1.90 10.16
C LYS A 19 8.97 1.09 8.96
N ALA A 20 8.23 1.10 7.84
CA ALA A 20 8.70 0.49 6.60
C ALA A 20 9.89 1.29 6.01
N ALA A 21 9.83 2.61 6.04
CA ALA A 21 10.93 3.48 5.60
C ALA A 21 12.18 3.30 6.46
N ASP A 22 12.05 3.24 7.78
CA ASP A 22 13.18 2.98 8.69
C ASP A 22 13.96 1.71 8.28
N ILE A 23 13.22 0.67 7.85
CA ILE A 23 13.80 -0.58 7.37
C ILE A 23 14.44 -0.43 5.99
N MET A 24 13.83 0.32 5.08
CA MET A 24 14.44 0.62 3.77
C MET A 24 15.77 1.36 3.94
N GLU A 25 15.82 2.37 4.81
CA GLU A 25 17.04 3.12 5.13
C GLU A 25 18.13 2.22 5.70
N LYS A 26 17.77 1.35 6.66
CA LYS A 26 18.69 0.39 7.27
C LYS A 26 19.34 -0.54 6.24
N PHE A 27 18.60 -0.93 5.20
CA PHE A 27 19.09 -1.82 4.16
C PHE A 27 19.65 -1.09 2.92
N GLY A 28 19.60 0.25 2.89
CA GLY A 28 20.03 1.05 1.74
C GLY A 28 19.14 0.85 0.51
N VAL A 29 17.85 0.57 0.71
CA VAL A 29 16.86 0.42 -0.37
C VAL A 29 16.23 1.78 -0.66
N GLU A 30 16.23 2.17 -1.93
CA GLU A 30 15.61 3.42 -2.38
C GLU A 30 14.08 3.32 -2.30
N TYR A 31 13.42 4.34 -1.75
CA TYR A 31 11.97 4.35 -1.59
C TYR A 31 11.38 5.74 -1.81
N ASP A 32 10.11 5.80 -2.20
CA ASP A 32 9.25 6.98 -2.05
C ASP A 32 8.14 6.68 -1.05
N MET A 33 7.63 7.72 -0.38
CA MET A 33 6.48 7.62 0.52
C MET A 33 5.43 8.66 0.16
N THR A 34 4.17 8.25 0.05
CA THR A 34 3.07 9.16 -0.29
C THR A 34 1.75 8.74 0.34
N ILE A 35 0.78 9.67 0.37
CA ILE A 35 -0.58 9.45 0.83
C ILE A 35 -1.50 9.49 -0.39
N ILE A 36 -2.19 8.38 -0.66
CA ILE A 36 -3.15 8.26 -1.76
C ILE A 36 -4.33 7.43 -1.25
N SER A 37 -5.53 8.02 -1.29
CA SER A 37 -6.74 7.33 -0.87
C SER A 37 -7.44 6.65 -2.04
N ALA A 38 -7.55 5.32 -2.00
CA ALA A 38 -8.29 4.55 -3.02
C ALA A 38 -9.77 4.97 -3.15
N HIS A 39 -10.39 5.49 -2.08
CA HIS A 39 -11.80 5.89 -2.09
C HIS A 39 -12.00 7.38 -2.38
N ARG A 40 -11.09 8.25 -1.92
CA ARG A 40 -11.23 9.71 -2.05
C ARG A 40 -10.58 10.25 -3.32
N GLU A 41 -9.56 9.57 -3.82
CA GLU A 41 -8.74 10.02 -4.95
C GLU A 41 -8.50 8.85 -5.93
N PRO A 42 -9.56 8.18 -6.44
CA PRO A 42 -9.42 6.98 -7.26
C PRO A 42 -8.65 7.22 -8.56
N ASP A 43 -8.78 8.40 -9.18
CA ASP A 43 -8.07 8.74 -10.42
C ASP A 43 -6.55 8.88 -10.18
N VAL A 44 -6.17 9.56 -9.09
CA VAL A 44 -4.75 9.71 -8.66
C VAL A 44 -4.15 8.35 -8.32
N PHE A 45 -4.91 7.52 -7.60
CA PHE A 45 -4.54 6.14 -7.33
C PHE A 45 -4.28 5.36 -8.62
N TYR A 46 -5.22 5.40 -9.57
CA TYR A 46 -5.11 4.63 -10.79
C TYR A 46 -3.92 5.08 -11.64
N GLU A 47 -3.73 6.40 -11.79
CA GLU A 47 -2.57 6.98 -12.49
C GLU A 47 -1.24 6.58 -11.85
N CYS A 48 -1.17 6.59 -10.51
CA CYS A 48 -0.01 6.13 -9.77
C CYS A 48 0.28 4.64 -10.05
N ALA A 49 -0.75 3.78 -9.94
CA ALA A 49 -0.60 2.33 -10.07
C ALA A 49 -0.18 1.89 -11.49
N VAL A 50 -0.80 2.44 -12.54
CA VAL A 50 -0.48 2.07 -13.94
C VAL A 50 0.92 2.51 -14.37
N ASN A 51 1.44 3.58 -13.77
CA ASN A 51 2.76 4.12 -14.08
C ASN A 51 3.85 3.64 -13.10
N ALA A 52 3.49 2.94 -12.03
CA ALA A 52 4.43 2.59 -10.96
C ALA A 52 5.66 1.83 -11.48
N GLU A 53 5.48 0.83 -12.33
CA GLU A 53 6.60 0.07 -12.91
C GLU A 53 7.49 0.94 -13.79
N LYS A 54 6.87 1.79 -14.63
CA LYS A 54 7.60 2.74 -15.51
C LYS A 54 8.40 3.75 -14.71
N ASN A 55 7.91 4.12 -13.53
CA ASN A 55 8.59 4.99 -12.58
C ASN A 55 9.70 4.26 -11.77
N GLY A 56 9.97 3.00 -12.07
CA GLY A 56 11.07 2.23 -11.49
C GLY A 56 10.73 1.48 -10.21
N TYR A 57 9.48 1.55 -9.72
CA TYR A 57 9.07 0.79 -8.56
C TYR A 57 9.03 -0.70 -8.85
N ARG A 58 9.54 -1.49 -7.91
CA ARG A 58 9.58 -2.96 -7.99
C ARG A 58 8.70 -3.65 -6.96
N ILE A 59 8.34 -2.94 -5.89
CA ILE A 59 7.47 -3.40 -4.81
C ILE A 59 6.61 -2.22 -4.36
N ILE A 60 5.36 -2.47 -4.04
CA ILE A 60 4.48 -1.52 -3.35
C ILE A 60 4.20 -2.03 -1.94
N ILE A 61 4.34 -1.18 -0.94
CA ILE A 61 3.91 -1.43 0.45
C ILE A 61 2.74 -0.51 0.74
N ALA A 62 1.53 -1.07 0.82
CA ALA A 62 0.29 -0.32 0.91
C ALA A 62 -0.38 -0.51 2.28
N GLY A 63 -0.60 0.57 3.01
CA GLY A 63 -1.28 0.59 4.30
C GLY A 63 -2.71 1.10 4.21
N ALA A 64 -3.66 0.37 4.80
CA ALA A 64 -5.05 0.80 4.86
C ALA A 64 -5.83 0.18 6.04
N GLY A 65 -6.85 0.90 6.49
CA GLY A 65 -7.74 0.51 7.59
C GLY A 65 -9.21 0.34 7.18
N MET A 66 -9.99 -0.34 8.02
CA MET A 66 -11.43 -0.58 7.83
C MET A 66 -11.71 -1.36 6.52
N ALA A 67 -12.49 -0.80 5.59
CA ALA A 67 -12.66 -1.32 4.24
C ALA A 67 -11.39 -1.08 3.40
N ALA A 68 -10.33 -1.80 3.73
CA ALA A 68 -8.95 -1.51 3.35
C ALA A 68 -8.61 -1.94 1.91
N HIS A 69 -9.19 -1.27 0.90
CA HIS A 69 -9.08 -1.66 -0.51
C HIS A 69 -7.75 -1.27 -1.18
N LEU A 70 -6.97 -0.35 -0.62
CA LEU A 70 -5.77 0.20 -1.26
C LEU A 70 -4.78 -0.90 -1.73
N PRO A 71 -4.43 -1.91 -0.90
CA PRO A 71 -3.47 -2.94 -1.33
C PRO A 71 -4.00 -3.82 -2.46
N GLY A 72 -5.23 -4.32 -2.34
CA GLY A 72 -5.83 -5.18 -3.36
C GLY A 72 -6.05 -4.46 -4.69
N MET A 73 -6.38 -3.17 -4.65
CA MET A 73 -6.50 -2.37 -5.88
C MET A 73 -5.14 -2.13 -6.52
N PHE A 74 -4.07 -1.88 -5.75
CA PHE A 74 -2.72 -1.83 -6.32
C PHE A 74 -2.36 -3.16 -6.98
N ALA A 75 -2.60 -4.29 -6.31
CA ALA A 75 -2.31 -5.61 -6.86
C ALA A 75 -3.08 -5.91 -8.16
N ALA A 76 -4.29 -5.35 -8.31
CA ALA A 76 -5.09 -5.51 -9.52
C ALA A 76 -4.55 -4.74 -10.74
N VAL A 77 -3.70 -3.72 -10.53
CA VAL A 77 -3.24 -2.80 -11.59
C VAL A 77 -1.72 -2.87 -11.80
N PHE A 78 -0.96 -3.00 -10.72
CA PHE A 78 0.50 -3.06 -10.73
C PHE A 78 0.97 -4.51 -10.91
N PRO A 79 1.79 -4.82 -11.94
CA PRO A 79 2.12 -6.20 -12.30
C PRO A 79 3.16 -6.87 -11.39
N LEU A 80 3.78 -6.13 -10.46
CA LEU A 80 4.81 -6.63 -9.55
C LEU A 80 4.27 -6.72 -8.11
N PRO A 81 5.01 -7.34 -7.16
CA PRO A 81 4.48 -7.64 -5.84
C PRO A 81 3.98 -6.44 -5.04
N VAL A 82 2.86 -6.64 -4.35
CA VAL A 82 2.26 -5.71 -3.40
C VAL A 82 2.23 -6.34 -2.00
N ILE A 83 2.63 -5.58 -0.98
CA ILE A 83 2.57 -5.98 0.43
C ILE A 83 1.51 -5.11 1.12
N GLY A 84 0.43 -5.73 1.59
CA GLY A 84 -0.62 -5.05 2.34
C GLY A 84 -0.37 -4.99 3.85
N ILE A 85 -0.50 -3.80 4.44
CA ILE A 85 -0.37 -3.55 5.89
C ILE A 85 -1.76 -3.25 6.47
N PRO A 86 -2.41 -4.21 7.17
CA PRO A 86 -3.70 -3.98 7.80
C PRO A 86 -3.57 -3.06 9.01
N MET A 87 -4.22 -1.89 8.96
CA MET A 87 -4.17 -0.92 10.05
C MET A 87 -5.08 -1.33 11.20
N TYR A 88 -4.65 -1.02 12.43
CA TYR A 88 -5.48 -1.18 13.61
C TYR A 88 -6.71 -0.27 13.54
N THR A 89 -7.88 -0.82 13.86
CA THR A 89 -9.13 -0.06 13.96
C THR A 89 -9.69 -0.17 15.37
N LYS A 90 -10.28 0.92 15.88
CA LYS A 90 -10.84 0.92 17.25
C LYS A 90 -12.02 -0.03 17.40
N ALA A 91 -12.86 -0.16 16.37
CA ALA A 91 -14.11 -0.91 16.44
C ALA A 91 -13.88 -2.43 16.40
N LEU A 92 -12.96 -2.91 15.55
CA LEU A 92 -12.78 -4.33 15.26
C LEU A 92 -11.34 -4.83 15.50
N GLY A 93 -10.49 -4.01 16.13
CA GLY A 93 -9.11 -4.37 16.44
C GLY A 93 -8.24 -4.63 15.21
N GLY A 94 -8.62 -4.09 14.04
CA GLY A 94 -7.96 -4.33 12.75
C GLY A 94 -8.38 -5.60 12.02
N ARG A 95 -9.37 -6.36 12.52
CA ARG A 95 -9.90 -7.55 11.80
C ARG A 95 -10.59 -7.20 10.48
N ASP A 96 -11.28 -6.07 10.45
CA ASP A 96 -11.83 -5.47 9.23
C ASP A 96 -10.75 -5.19 8.20
N SER A 97 -9.67 -4.51 8.61
CA SER A 97 -8.53 -4.23 7.74
C SER A 97 -7.87 -5.52 7.25
N LEU A 98 -7.65 -6.48 8.16
CA LEU A 98 -7.05 -7.77 7.85
C LEU A 98 -7.86 -8.53 6.80
N TYR A 99 -9.17 -8.71 7.02
CA TYR A 99 -10.01 -9.45 6.09
C TYR A 99 -10.25 -8.71 4.78
N SER A 100 -10.22 -7.38 4.78
CA SER A 100 -10.28 -6.59 3.54
C SER A 100 -9.04 -6.75 2.66
N ILE A 101 -7.89 -7.11 3.23
CA ILE A 101 -6.61 -7.25 2.51
C ILE A 101 -6.30 -8.71 2.18
N VAL A 102 -6.41 -9.63 3.14
CA VAL A 102 -5.88 -11.00 3.01
C VAL A 102 -6.78 -11.92 2.17
N GLN A 103 -8.07 -11.60 2.05
CA GLN A 103 -9.07 -12.46 1.40
C GLN A 103 -9.18 -12.21 -0.12
N MET A 104 -8.09 -11.83 -0.78
CA MET A 104 -8.09 -11.64 -2.23
C MET A 104 -8.46 -12.95 -2.96
N PRO A 105 -9.28 -12.90 -4.01
CA PRO A 105 -9.62 -14.08 -4.80
C PRO A 105 -8.43 -14.57 -5.62
N SER A 106 -8.52 -15.80 -6.12
CA SER A 106 -7.51 -16.35 -7.04
C SER A 106 -7.33 -15.45 -8.26
N GLY A 107 -6.07 -15.20 -8.64
CA GLY A 107 -5.69 -14.39 -9.81
C GLY A 107 -4.93 -13.12 -9.43
N ILE A 108 -5.26 -12.49 -8.31
CA ILE A 108 -4.65 -11.23 -7.85
C ILE A 108 -4.17 -11.42 -6.39
N PRO A 109 -2.88 -11.71 -6.15
CA PRO A 109 -2.34 -11.93 -4.82
C PRO A 109 -2.04 -10.63 -4.06
#